data_AF-A0A5C8PKV4-F1
#
_entry.id   AF-A0A5C8PKV4-F1
#
_cell.length_a   1.000
_cell.length_b   1.000
_cell.length_c   1.000
_cell.angle_alpha   90.00
_cell.angle_beta   90.00
_cell.angle_gamma   90.00
#
_symmetry.space_group_name_H-M   'P 1'
#
loop_
_entity.id
_entity.type
_entity.pdbx_description
1 polymer ?
#
loop_
_entity_poly.entity_id
_entity_poly.type
_entity_poly.pdbx_seq_one_letter_code
_entity_poly.pdbx_strand_id
1 'polypeptide(L)'
;MGLVERRAAADFQERHLPALMKKVHQAAGFPLTVEVKWDTLSIDGQSDQYAKCWPDTYFEPLITGLARIAKDDMGRAVLKAGVKKVVIQNEADNKRPDRWATLKDGVLTLDYLPFNVHDRPLRADALATLLESKL
;
A
#
# COMPACT_ATOMS: atom_id res chain seq x y z
N MET A 1 -3.21 -18.02 -7.94
CA MET A 1 -2.72 -18.61 -6.68
C MET A 1 -2.97 -20.11 -6.63
N GLY A 2 -1.94 -20.89 -6.27
CA GLY A 2 -2.08 -22.27 -5.79
C GLY A 2 -2.53 -22.36 -4.32
N LEU A 3 -2.70 -23.58 -3.80
CA LEU A 3 -3.18 -23.82 -2.43
C LEU A 3 -2.19 -23.31 -1.36
N VAL A 4 -0.89 -23.47 -1.60
CA VAL A 4 0.16 -23.02 -0.67
C VAL A 4 0.17 -21.49 -0.60
N GLU A 5 0.09 -20.81 -1.75
CA GLU A 5 0.01 -19.35 -1.83
C GLU A 5 -1.26 -18.82 -1.15
N ARG A 6 -2.42 -19.48 -1.35
CA ARG A 6 -3.66 -19.11 -0.66
C ARG A 6 -3.54 -19.24 0.86
N ARG A 7 -2.90 -20.30 1.36
CA ARG A 7 -2.67 -20.48 2.80
C ARG A 7 -1.73 -19.43 3.37
N ALA A 8 -0.65 -19.11 2.67
CA ALA A 8 0.27 -18.05 3.09
C ALA A 8 -0.39 -16.66 3.05
N ALA A 9 -1.22 -16.39 2.03
CA ALA A 9 -1.99 -15.16 1.95
C ALA A 9 -3.02 -15.03 3.09
N ALA A 10 -3.67 -16.13 3.47
CA ALA A 10 -4.58 -16.16 4.61
C ALA A 10 -3.83 -15.95 5.94
N ASP A 11 -2.70 -16.64 6.14
CA ASP A 11 -1.84 -16.45 7.32
C ASP A 11 -1.38 -15.00 7.46
N PHE A 12 -1.01 -14.37 6.34
CA PHE A 12 -0.69 -12.93 6.30
C PHE A 12 -1.86 -12.06 6.75
N GLN A 13 -3.05 -12.31 6.22
CA GLN A 13 -4.26 -11.56 6.55
C GLN A 13 -4.63 -11.70 8.03
N GLU A 14 -4.42 -12.86 8.63
CA GLU A 14 -4.73 -13.09 10.04
C GLU A 14 -3.67 -12.51 10.98
N ARG A 15 -2.39 -12.70 10.66
CA ARG A 15 -1.28 -12.42 11.61
C ARG A 15 -0.62 -11.06 11.42
N HIS A 16 -0.57 -10.54 10.19
CA HIS A 16 0.22 -9.35 9.86
C HIS A 16 -0.65 -8.15 9.50
N LEU A 17 -1.71 -8.37 8.71
CA LEU A 17 -2.56 -7.29 8.21
C LEU A 17 -3.20 -6.42 9.32
N PRO A 18 -3.70 -6.95 10.45
CA PRO A 18 -4.33 -6.11 11.48
C PRO A 18 -3.38 -5.05 12.06
N ALA A 19 -2.12 -5.42 12.29
CA ALA A 19 -1.11 -4.50 12.78
C ALA A 19 -0.77 -3.42 11.73
N LEU A 20 -0.66 -3.81 10.46
CA LEU A 20 -0.43 -2.87 9.35
C LEU A 20 -1.59 -1.91 9.16
N MET A 21 -2.83 -2.39 9.21
CA MET A 21 -4.03 -1.56 9.10
C MET A 21 -4.11 -0.53 10.23
N LYS A 22 -3.78 -0.93 11.46
CA LYS A 22 -3.68 0.02 12.58
C LYS A 22 -2.67 1.14 12.30
N LYS A 23 -1.48 0.81 11.78
CA LYS A 23 -0.48 1.80 11.38
C LYS A 23 -0.98 2.70 10.24
N VAL A 24 -1.66 2.14 9.25
CA VAL A 24 -2.26 2.92 8.14
C VAL A 24 -3.28 3.93 8.67
N HIS A 25 -4.20 3.50 9.53
CA HIS A 25 -5.20 4.40 10.13
C HIS A 25 -4.56 5.49 10.98
N GLN A 26 -3.54 5.12 11.76
CA GLN A 26 -2.79 6.08 12.57
C GLN A 26 -2.05 7.11 11.69
N ALA A 27 -1.41 6.66 10.62
CA ALA A 27 -0.71 7.52 9.67
C ALA A 27 -1.66 8.46 8.92
N ALA A 28 -2.86 7.99 8.55
CA ALA A 28 -3.87 8.82 7.91
C ALA A 28 -4.55 9.79 8.91
N GLY A 29 -4.60 9.43 10.20
CA GLY A 29 -5.37 10.14 11.22
C GLY A 29 -6.88 9.83 11.18
N PHE A 30 -7.31 8.84 10.39
CA PHE A 30 -8.70 8.40 10.30
C PHE A 30 -8.79 6.95 9.78
N PRO A 31 -9.91 6.24 10.01
CA PRO A 31 -10.15 4.94 9.40
C PRO A 31 -10.23 5.03 7.87
N LEU A 32 -9.32 4.34 7.19
CA LEU A 32 -9.18 4.37 5.73
C LEU A 32 -9.52 2.99 5.17
N THR A 33 -10.42 2.92 4.19
CA THR A 33 -10.73 1.66 3.51
C THR A 33 -9.56 1.24 2.63
N VAL A 34 -8.98 0.07 2.91
CA VAL A 34 -7.92 -0.54 2.10
C VAL A 34 -8.44 -1.85 1.56
N GLU A 35 -8.51 -1.96 0.24
CA GLU A 35 -8.77 -3.20 -0.47
C GLU A 35 -7.45 -3.75 -1.02
N VAL A 36 -7.20 -5.03 -0.82
CA VAL A 36 -6.01 -5.70 -1.34
C VAL A 36 -6.45 -6.80 -2.28
N LYS A 37 -6.02 -6.72 -3.54
CA LYS A 37 -6.23 -7.75 -4.55
C LYS A 37 -5.21 -8.87 -4.38
N TRP A 38 -5.35 -9.66 -3.32
CA TRP A 38 -4.37 -10.69 -2.94
C TRP A 38 -3.94 -11.56 -4.12
N ASP A 39 -4.89 -11.99 -4.95
CA ASP A 39 -4.63 -12.87 -6.11
C ASP A 39 -3.61 -12.30 -7.10
N THR A 40 -3.50 -10.97 -7.17
CA THR A 40 -2.54 -10.25 -8.03
C THR A 40 -1.17 -10.10 -7.37
N LEU A 41 -1.12 -10.07 -6.02
CA LEU A 41 0.12 -9.92 -5.24
C LEU A 41 0.91 -11.23 -5.11
N SER A 42 0.24 -12.36 -5.24
CA SER A 42 0.86 -13.66 -5.10
C SER A 42 1.70 -14.03 -6.32
N ILE A 43 2.95 -14.39 -6.06
CA ILE A 43 3.88 -14.91 -7.05
C ILE A 43 4.13 -16.38 -6.70
N ASP A 44 3.80 -17.28 -7.64
CA ASP A 44 3.94 -18.71 -7.44
C ASP A 44 5.37 -19.09 -7.02
N GLY A 45 5.48 -19.93 -5.99
CA GLY A 45 6.77 -20.35 -5.44
C GLY A 45 7.46 -19.34 -4.52
N GLN A 46 6.83 -18.22 -4.17
CA GLN A 46 7.37 -17.21 -3.23
C GLN A 46 6.52 -17.02 -1.97
N SER A 47 5.67 -17.99 -1.63
CA SER A 47 4.75 -17.90 -0.50
C SER A 47 5.42 -17.63 0.86
N ASP A 48 6.64 -18.11 1.03
CA ASP A 48 7.49 -17.91 2.21
C ASP A 48 7.94 -16.45 2.38
N GLN A 49 7.96 -15.68 1.30
CA GLN A 49 8.39 -14.28 1.31
C GLN A 49 7.25 -13.29 1.57
N TYR A 50 5.98 -13.69 1.44
CA TYR A 50 4.84 -12.77 1.52
C TYR A 50 4.80 -11.95 2.81
N ALA A 51 5.05 -12.60 3.95
CA ALA A 51 5.08 -11.95 5.26
C ALA A 51 6.17 -10.88 5.41
N LYS A 52 7.25 -10.99 4.63
CA LYS A 52 8.36 -10.03 4.63
C LYS A 52 8.18 -8.97 3.54
N CYS A 53 7.88 -9.41 2.31
CA CYS A 53 7.92 -8.55 1.14
C CYS A 53 6.68 -7.68 1.00
N TRP A 54 5.46 -8.16 1.31
CA TRP A 54 4.26 -7.34 1.16
C TRP A 54 4.24 -6.10 2.05
N PRO A 55 4.61 -6.17 3.35
CA PRO A 55 4.73 -4.98 4.19
C PRO A 55 5.69 -3.94 3.60
N ASP A 56 6.91 -4.34 3.26
CA ASP A 56 7.94 -3.43 2.72
C ASP A 56 7.61 -2.92 1.31
N THR A 57 6.86 -3.69 0.53
CA THR A 57 6.47 -3.34 -0.84
C THR A 57 5.35 -2.32 -0.88
N TYR A 58 4.29 -2.52 -0.09
CA TYR A 58 3.07 -1.75 -0.22
C TYR A 58 2.72 -0.92 1.02
N PHE A 59 2.78 -1.53 2.21
CA PHE A 59 2.22 -0.92 3.41
C PHE A 59 3.17 0.11 4.03
N GLU A 60 4.45 -0.19 4.18
CA GLU A 60 5.41 0.74 4.78
C GLU A 60 5.58 2.03 3.93
N PRO A 61 5.66 1.97 2.57
CA PRO A 61 5.58 3.17 1.74
C PRO A 61 4.25 3.92 1.89
N LEU A 62 3.12 3.22 1.95
CA LEU A 62 1.80 3.82 2.15
C LEU A 62 1.73 4.58 3.48
N ILE A 63 2.12 3.94 4.57
CA ILE A 63 2.17 4.52 5.92
C ILE A 63 3.02 5.79 5.92
N THR A 64 4.23 5.71 5.35
CA THR A 64 5.16 6.86 5.28
C THR A 64 4.57 8.00 4.45
N GLY A 65 4.00 7.70 3.28
CA GLY A 65 3.39 8.69 2.40
C GLY A 65 2.19 9.39 3.04
N LEU A 66 1.27 8.65 3.66
CA LEU A 66 0.11 9.21 4.35
C LEU A 66 0.52 10.09 5.54
N ALA A 67 1.45 9.62 6.38
CA ALA A 67 1.93 10.35 7.54
C ALA A 67 2.59 11.69 7.14
N ARG A 68 3.19 11.75 5.95
CA ARG A 68 3.78 13.00 5.44
C ARG A 68 2.72 14.06 5.10
N ILE A 69 1.55 13.65 4.64
CA ILE A 69 0.43 14.57 4.37
C ILE A 69 -0.30 14.91 5.67
N ALA A 70 -0.56 13.92 6.51
CA ALA A 70 -1.37 14.03 7.72
C ALA A 70 -0.65 14.65 8.94
N LYS A 71 0.43 15.42 8.72
CA LYS A 71 1.26 16.00 9.79
C LYS A 71 0.49 16.95 10.71
N ASP A 72 -0.49 17.66 10.16
CA ASP A 72 -1.35 18.60 10.89
C ASP A 72 -2.83 18.37 10.60
N ASP A 73 -3.70 19.15 11.26
CA ASP A 73 -5.16 19.02 11.11
C ASP A 73 -5.63 19.31 9.68
N MET A 74 -5.00 20.26 9.01
CA MET A 74 -5.34 20.64 7.64
C MET A 74 -5.03 19.50 6.68
N GLY A 75 -3.83 18.93 6.76
CA GLY A 75 -3.40 17.80 5.95
C GLY A 75 -4.25 16.55 6.18
N ARG A 76 -4.66 16.28 7.44
CA ARG A 76 -5.63 15.21 7.75
C ARG A 76 -6.98 15.44 7.09
N ALA A 77 -7.50 16.67 7.15
CA ALA A 77 -8.79 17.01 6.56
C ALA A 77 -8.77 16.87 5.02
N VAL A 78 -7.72 17.37 4.38
CA VAL A 78 -7.49 17.28 2.94
C VAL A 78 -7.36 15.82 2.51
N LEU A 79 -6.55 15.02 3.22
CA LEU A 79 -6.37 13.60 2.94
C LEU A 79 -7.69 12.81 3.06
N LYS A 80 -8.50 13.07 4.09
CA LYS A 80 -9.82 12.45 4.26
C LYS A 80 -10.82 12.88 3.17
N ALA A 81 -10.70 14.12 2.69
CA ALA A 81 -11.53 14.63 1.61
C ALA A 81 -11.15 14.02 0.25
N GLY A 82 -9.87 13.86 -0.04
CA GLY A 82 -9.40 13.43 -1.36
C GLY A 82 -9.03 11.95 -1.50
N VAL A 83 -8.84 11.19 -0.41
CA VAL A 83 -8.61 9.74 -0.45
C VAL A 83 -9.75 9.01 0.27
N LYS A 84 -10.60 8.35 -0.50
CA LYS A 84 -11.76 7.59 -0.01
C LYS A 84 -11.44 6.10 0.17
N LYS A 85 -10.57 5.57 -0.68
CA LYS A 85 -10.19 4.17 -0.69
C LYS A 85 -8.78 3.99 -1.23
N VAL A 86 -8.07 3.00 -0.69
CA VAL A 86 -6.81 2.51 -1.25
C VAL A 86 -7.04 1.14 -1.86
N VAL A 87 -6.49 0.91 -3.05
CA VAL A 87 -6.46 -0.39 -3.71
C VAL A 87 -5.00 -0.82 -3.85
N ILE A 88 -4.63 -1.97 -3.30
CA ILE A 88 -3.29 -2.56 -3.44
C ILE A 88 -3.38 -3.72 -4.42
N GLN A 89 -2.57 -3.67 -5.47
CA GLN A 89 -2.58 -4.65 -6.55
C GLN A 89 -1.20 -4.81 -7.21
N ASN A 90 -1.09 -5.84 -8.04
CA ASN A 90 0.02 -6.04 -8.96
C ASN A 90 -0.55 -6.58 -10.28
N GLU A 91 -1.13 -5.69 -11.08
CA GLU A 91 -1.78 -6.03 -12.34
C GLU A 91 -0.96 -5.58 -13.55
N ALA A 92 -0.07 -4.60 -13.38
CA ALA A 92 0.65 -3.96 -14.48
C ALA A 92 2.09 -4.45 -14.69
N ASP A 93 2.57 -5.45 -13.93
CA ASP A 93 3.99 -5.87 -13.87
C ASP A 93 4.93 -4.67 -13.65
N ASN A 94 4.48 -3.69 -12.85
CA ASN A 94 5.14 -2.41 -12.72
C ASN A 94 6.35 -2.51 -11.77
N LYS A 95 7.55 -2.26 -12.30
CA LYS A 95 8.81 -2.26 -11.52
C LYS A 95 9.34 -0.85 -11.27
N ARG A 96 8.57 0.20 -11.57
CA ARG A 96 8.98 1.60 -11.46
C ARG A 96 8.51 2.20 -10.13
N PRO A 97 9.39 2.39 -9.14
CA PRO A 97 8.98 2.87 -7.82
C PRO A 97 8.49 4.33 -7.84
N ASP A 98 8.88 5.12 -8.84
CA ASP A 98 8.42 6.51 -9.05
C ASP A 98 7.01 6.61 -9.63
N ARG A 99 6.46 5.52 -10.19
CA ARG A 99 5.16 5.49 -10.89
C ARG A 99 4.28 4.34 -10.42
N TRP A 100 4.41 3.97 -9.16
CA TRP A 100 3.69 2.85 -8.56
C TRP A 100 2.31 3.22 -8.01
N ALA A 101 2.00 4.52 -7.91
CA ALA A 101 0.78 5.02 -7.31
C ALA A 101 0.03 5.95 -8.26
N THR A 102 -1.31 5.90 -8.23
CA THR A 102 -2.20 6.83 -8.92
C THR A 102 -3.38 7.20 -8.04
N LEU A 103 -3.77 8.48 -8.04
CA LEU A 103 -4.99 8.95 -7.37
C LEU A 103 -5.99 9.43 -8.43
N LYS A 104 -7.16 8.80 -8.48
CA LYS A 104 -8.25 9.17 -9.39
C LYS A 104 -9.59 9.00 -8.69
N ASP A 105 -10.44 10.03 -8.75
CA ASP A 105 -11.81 10.00 -8.21
C ASP A 105 -11.89 9.51 -6.75
N GLY A 106 -10.90 9.88 -5.93
CA GLY A 106 -10.82 9.46 -4.53
C GLY A 106 -10.25 8.06 -4.29
N VAL A 107 -9.87 7.33 -5.34
CA VAL A 107 -9.26 6.00 -5.27
C VAL A 107 -7.76 6.12 -5.47
N LEU A 108 -7.00 5.81 -4.42
CA LEU A 108 -5.55 5.67 -4.46
C LEU A 108 -5.21 4.22 -4.82
N THR A 109 -4.74 3.98 -6.04
CA THR A 109 -4.28 2.66 -6.47
C THR A 109 -2.77 2.57 -6.33
N LEU A 110 -2.29 1.52 -5.67
CA LEU A 110 -0.91 1.11 -5.55
C LEU A 110 -0.71 -0.15 -6.40
N ASP A 111 0.02 -0.03 -7.51
CA ASP A 111 0.28 -1.11 -8.47
C ASP A 111 1.79 -1.28 -8.68
N TYR A 112 2.34 -2.36 -8.13
CA TYR A 112 3.78 -2.63 -8.18
C TYR A 112 4.07 -4.13 -8.11
N LEU A 113 4.93 -4.64 -8.98
CA LEU A 113 5.48 -5.98 -8.83
C LEU A 113 6.49 -5.97 -7.67
N PRO A 114 6.39 -6.85 -6.65
CA PRO A 114 7.33 -6.93 -5.53
C PRO A 114 8.72 -7.46 -5.97
N PHE A 115 9.41 -6.69 -6.80
CA PHE A 115 10.71 -7.00 -7.42
C PHE A 115 11.89 -6.59 -6.55
N ASN A 116 11.80 -5.40 -5.94
CA ASN A 116 12.84 -4.85 -5.08
C ASN A 116 12.22 -4.16 -3.85
N VAL A 117 12.47 -4.72 -2.67
CA VAL A 117 11.98 -4.16 -1.40
C VAL A 117 12.80 -2.94 -0.95
N HIS A 118 14.04 -2.79 -1.43
CA HIS A 118 14.91 -1.67 -1.07
C HIS A 118 14.47 -0.34 -1.66
N ASP A 119 13.63 -0.34 -2.71
CA ASP A 119 13.03 0.86 -3.30
C ASP A 119 11.88 1.44 -2.45
N ARG A 120 11.67 0.90 -1.24
CA ARG A 120 10.69 1.40 -0.26
C ARG A 120 10.77 2.93 -0.06
N PRO A 121 11.94 3.57 0.14
CA PRO A 121 12.00 5.03 0.29
C PRO A 121 11.54 5.77 -0.98
N LEU A 122 11.95 5.29 -2.16
CA LEU A 122 11.57 5.89 -3.44
C LEU A 122 10.05 5.85 -3.65
N ARG A 123 9.41 4.71 -3.32
CA ARG A 123 7.95 4.57 -3.37
C ARG A 123 7.24 5.49 -2.39
N ALA A 124 7.78 5.63 -1.17
CA ALA A 124 7.21 6.51 -0.15
C ALA A 124 7.25 7.97 -0.60
N ASP A 125 8.39 8.42 -1.14
CA ASP A 125 8.56 9.77 -1.66
C ASP A 125 7.66 10.03 -2.86
N ALA A 126 7.62 9.11 -3.84
CA ALA A 126 6.76 9.23 -5.00
C ALA A 126 5.27 9.30 -4.63
N LEU A 127 4.85 8.49 -3.65
CA LEU A 127 3.48 8.52 -3.14
C LEU A 127 3.17 9.87 -2.46
N ALA A 128 4.05 10.36 -1.58
CA ALA A 128 3.84 11.63 -0.93
C ALA A 128 3.75 12.78 -1.94
N THR A 129 4.67 12.85 -2.91
CA THR A 129 4.65 13.86 -3.97
C THR A 129 3.37 13.78 -4.82
N LEU A 130 2.90 12.57 -5.14
CA LEU A 130 1.62 12.40 -5.82
C LEU A 130 0.48 13.01 -5.01
N LEU A 131 0.37 12.65 -3.73
CA LEU A 131 -0.69 13.15 -2.85
C LEU A 131 -0.62 14.66 -2.66
N GLU A 132 0.58 15.23 -2.44
CA GLU A 132 0.80 16.69 -2.35
C GLU A 132 0.32 17.42 -3.62
N SER A 133 0.44 16.80 -4.79
CA SER A 133 0.06 17.40 -6.08
C SER A 133 -1.41 17.26 -6.47
N LYS A 134 -2.15 16.33 -5.83
CA LYS A 134 -3.50 15.93 -6.25
C LYS A 134 -4.59 16.24 -5.23
N LEU A 135 -4.21 16.57 -4.00
CA LEU A 135 -5.13 16.85 -2.91
C LEU A 135 -5.30 18.35 -2.66
#